data_AF-S8DIN8-F1
#
_entry.id   AF-S8DIN8-F1
#
_cell.length_a   1.000
_cell.length_b   1.000
_cell.length_c   1.000
_cell.angle_alpha   90.00
_cell.angle_beta   90.00
_cell.angle_gamma   90.00
#
_symmetry.space_group_name_H-M   'P 1'
#
loop_
_entity.id
_entity.type
_entity.pdbx_description
1 polymer ?
#
loop_
_entity_poly.entity_id
_entity_poly.type
_entity_poly.pdbx_seq_one_letter_code
_entity_poly.pdbx_strand_id
1 'polypeptide(L)'
;MKSRLPIWYHLGATRKLRRLNNTHTSDCLRIAHGALIVADIAMMAKRVCYQEAKAPGNDYLPDNCECVECTKDRGNGCNHPWKCCEAAGKALAEVRPKWNPEAEAPHDSLTLTKRRNEMNADAMTDGGTLTFNPSITQRGDLSDAFRVF
;
A
#
# COMPACT_ATOMS: atom_id res chain seq x y z
N MET A 1 8.24 -2.81 -2.71
CA MET A 1 8.13 -1.46 -3.30
C MET A 1 6.72 -0.88 -3.21
N LYS A 2 5.68 -1.56 -3.70
CA LYS A 2 4.28 -1.07 -3.72
C LYS A 2 3.79 -0.50 -2.38
N SER A 3 4.13 -1.13 -1.27
CA SER A 3 3.77 -0.71 0.09
C SER A 3 4.38 0.63 0.54
N ARG A 4 5.51 1.04 -0.05
CA ARG A 4 6.21 2.29 0.27
C ARG A 4 5.75 3.48 -0.59
N LEU A 5 4.81 3.27 -1.50
CA LEU A 5 4.26 4.35 -2.32
C LEU A 5 3.42 5.29 -1.43
N PRO A 6 3.42 6.61 -1.71
CA PRO A 6 2.57 7.55 -0.98
C PRO A 6 1.10 7.27 -1.30
N ILE A 7 0.25 7.17 -0.27
CA ILE A 7 -1.19 6.95 -0.48
C ILE A 7 -1.92 8.23 -0.89
N TRP A 8 -1.49 9.37 -0.37
CA TRP A 8 -2.06 10.67 -0.72
C TRP A 8 -1.44 11.14 -2.02
N TYR A 9 -2.28 11.62 -2.94
CA TYR A 9 -1.86 11.94 -4.31
C TYR A 9 -1.17 10.76 -5.03
N HIS A 10 -1.58 9.53 -4.70
CA HIS A 10 -0.99 8.30 -5.23
C HIS A 10 -0.94 8.26 -6.78
N LEU A 11 0.16 7.77 -7.36
CA LEU A 11 0.38 7.69 -8.81
C LEU A 11 -0.76 6.99 -9.57
N GLY A 12 -1.30 5.93 -8.96
CA GLY A 12 -2.44 5.16 -9.46
C GLY A 12 -3.82 5.69 -9.06
N ALA A 13 -3.95 6.91 -8.53
CA ALA A 13 -5.20 7.38 -7.93
C ALA A 13 -6.37 7.51 -8.92
N THR A 14 -7.45 6.79 -8.62
CA THR A 14 -8.75 6.94 -9.28
C THR A 14 -9.39 8.29 -8.91
N ARG A 15 -10.43 8.71 -9.65
CA ARG A 15 -11.21 9.91 -9.30
C ARG A 15 -11.79 9.81 -7.88
N LYS A 16 -12.15 8.61 -7.45
CA LYS A 16 -12.67 8.35 -6.10
C LYS A 16 -11.58 8.49 -5.04
N LEU A 17 -10.40 7.91 -5.26
CA LEU A 17 -9.27 8.07 -4.32
C LEU A 17 -8.91 9.55 -4.13
N ARG A 18 -8.88 10.34 -5.21
CA ARG A 18 -8.63 11.79 -5.11
C ARG A 18 -9.67 12.54 -4.28
N ARG A 19 -10.94 12.11 -4.32
CA ARG A 19 -12.00 12.71 -3.50
C ARG A 19 -11.85 12.35 -2.02
N LEU A 20 -11.39 11.12 -1.72
CA LEU A 20 -11.16 10.68 -0.35
C LEU A 20 -10.08 11.51 0.35
N ASN A 21 -9.06 11.98 -0.39
CA ASN A 21 -7.97 12.79 0.15
C ASN A 21 -8.42 14.05 0.91
N ASN A 22 -9.61 14.59 0.60
CA ASN A 22 -10.13 15.83 1.18
C ASN A 22 -11.25 15.59 2.21
N THR A 23 -11.25 14.43 2.86
CA THR A 23 -12.23 14.11 3.92
C THR A 23 -11.60 14.32 5.31
N HIS A 24 -12.42 14.70 6.29
CA HIS A 24 -11.97 14.83 7.68
C HIS A 24 -11.32 13.54 8.21
N THR A 25 -11.83 12.38 7.80
CA THR A 25 -11.23 11.08 8.13
C THR A 25 -9.84 10.89 7.53
N SER A 26 -9.60 11.38 6.30
CA SER A 26 -8.28 11.35 5.67
C SER A 26 -7.32 12.36 6.29
N ASP A 27 -7.82 13.50 6.76
CA ASP A 27 -7.04 14.44 7.57
C ASP A 27 -6.61 13.80 8.89
N CYS A 28 -7.55 13.12 9.57
CA CYS A 28 -7.26 12.37 10.79
C CYS A 28 -6.22 11.26 10.56
N LEU A 29 -6.36 10.48 9.48
CA LEU A 29 -5.38 9.47 9.09
C LEU A 29 -3.99 10.07 8.87
N ARG A 30 -3.88 11.27 8.30
CA ARG A 30 -2.59 11.96 8.10
C ARG A 30 -1.99 12.52 9.37
N ILE A 31 -2.81 13.19 10.17
CA ILE A 31 -2.33 14.03 11.29
C ILE A 31 -2.25 13.21 12.58
N ALA A 32 -3.33 12.52 12.95
CA ALA A 32 -3.42 11.78 14.22
C ALA A 32 -2.79 10.39 14.12
N HIS A 33 -2.88 9.73 12.95
CA HIS A 33 -2.32 8.39 12.75
C HIS A 33 -1.00 8.38 12.00
N GLY A 34 -0.56 9.50 11.41
CA GLY A 34 0.70 9.58 10.67
C GLY A 34 0.75 8.71 9.41
N ALA A 35 -0.40 8.34 8.84
CA ALA A 35 -0.45 7.47 7.66
C ALA A 35 -0.01 8.25 6.41
N LEU A 36 1.10 7.87 5.81
CA LEU A 36 1.68 8.54 4.63
C LEU A 36 1.82 7.60 3.44
N ILE A 37 2.09 6.32 3.68
CA ILE A 37 2.32 5.31 2.64
C ILE A 37 1.20 4.27 2.61
N VAL A 38 1.13 3.50 1.52
CA VAL A 38 0.14 2.43 1.35
C VAL A 38 0.21 1.39 2.48
N ALA A 39 1.41 1.12 3.02
CA ALA A 39 1.59 0.21 4.14
C ALA A 39 0.83 0.64 5.40
N ASP A 40 0.87 1.94 5.74
CA ASP A 40 0.21 2.47 6.94
C ASP A 40 -1.30 2.30 6.83
N ILE A 41 -1.84 2.56 5.64
CA ILE A 41 -3.26 2.42 5.33
C ILE A 41 -3.68 0.96 5.35
N ALA A 42 -2.85 0.06 4.82
CA ALA A 42 -3.10 -1.38 4.90
C ALA A 42 -3.11 -1.89 6.35
N MET A 43 -2.19 -1.40 7.19
CA MET A 43 -2.15 -1.72 8.61
C MET A 43 -3.42 -1.27 9.33
N MET A 44 -3.85 -0.02 9.10
CA MET A 44 -5.08 0.53 9.66
C MET A 44 -6.32 -0.24 9.21
N ALA A 45 -6.40 -0.57 7.93
CA ALA A 45 -7.51 -1.32 7.36
C ALA A 45 -7.59 -2.74 7.95
N LYS A 46 -6.45 -3.39 8.21
CA LYS A 46 -6.34 -4.77 8.74
C LYS A 46 -6.30 -4.88 10.25
N ARG A 47 -6.60 -3.80 10.98
CA ARG A 47 -6.56 -3.80 12.44
C ARG A 47 -7.50 -4.87 13.02
N VAL A 48 -6.95 -5.74 13.87
CA VAL A 48 -7.64 -6.94 14.40
C VAL A 48 -9.00 -6.61 15.01
N CYS A 49 -9.05 -5.70 15.98
CA CYS A 49 -10.31 -5.33 16.64
C CYS A 49 -11.40 -4.83 15.67
N TYR A 50 -11.02 -4.15 14.59
CA TYR A 50 -11.95 -3.70 13.56
C TYR A 50 -12.41 -4.87 12.67
N GLN A 51 -11.48 -5.77 12.30
CA GLN A 51 -11.79 -6.94 11.49
C GLN A 51 -12.70 -7.94 12.21
N GLU A 52 -12.44 -8.21 13.49
CA GLU A 52 -13.29 -9.05 14.33
C GLU A 52 -14.69 -8.44 14.48
N ALA A 53 -14.76 -7.12 14.72
CA ALA A 53 -16.04 -6.44 14.85
C ALA A 53 -16.83 -6.42 13.52
N LYS A 54 -16.16 -6.49 12.36
CA LYS A 54 -16.79 -6.58 11.03
C LYS A 54 -17.04 -8.03 10.57
N ALA A 55 -16.73 -9.04 11.38
CA ALA A 55 -16.88 -10.43 10.97
C ALA A 55 -18.34 -10.76 10.63
N PRO A 56 -18.59 -11.66 9.65
CA PRO A 56 -19.94 -12.10 9.31
C PRO A 56 -20.69 -12.62 10.55
N GLY A 57 -21.90 -12.13 10.77
CA GLY A 57 -22.72 -12.51 11.93
C GLY A 57 -22.56 -11.59 13.16
N ASN A 58 -21.75 -10.54 13.06
CA ASN A 58 -21.74 -9.46 14.06
C ASN A 58 -22.45 -8.22 13.52
N ASP A 59 -23.67 -7.96 13.99
CA ASP A 59 -24.47 -6.80 13.59
C ASP A 59 -24.13 -5.53 14.41
N TYR A 60 -23.27 -5.66 15.43
CA TYR A 60 -22.95 -4.57 16.35
C TYR A 60 -21.47 -4.18 16.31
N LEU A 61 -21.24 -2.90 16.01
CA LEU A 61 -19.93 -2.26 16.07
C LEU A 61 -19.91 -1.31 17.28
N PRO A 62 -19.27 -1.65 18.41
CA PRO A 62 -19.13 -0.70 19.52
C PRO A 62 -18.27 0.51 19.14
N ASP A 63 -18.83 1.72 19.28
CA ASP A 63 -18.12 2.97 18.95
C ASP A 63 -16.85 3.22 19.81
N ASN A 64 -16.78 2.60 20.99
CA ASN A 64 -15.72 2.78 21.98
C ASN A 64 -14.94 1.50 22.23
N CYS A 65 -14.24 0.98 21.22
CA CYS A 65 -13.29 -0.11 21.42
C CYS A 65 -12.19 0.29 22.42
N GLU A 66 -12.02 -0.47 23.50
CA GLU A 66 -11.07 -0.18 24.60
C GLU A 66 -9.68 -0.79 24.39
N CYS A 67 -9.42 -1.41 23.23
CA CYS A 67 -8.12 -2.02 22.96
C CYS A 67 -6.98 -0.99 22.99
N VAL A 68 -5.75 -1.48 23.24
CA VAL A 68 -4.55 -0.63 23.37
C VAL A 68 -4.37 0.30 22.17
N GLU A 69 -4.56 -0.20 20.95
CA GLU A 69 -4.43 0.57 19.71
C GLU A 69 -5.47 1.69 19.60
N CYS A 70 -6.75 1.40 19.88
CA CYS A 70 -7.81 2.42 19.80
C CYS A 70 -7.69 3.46 20.92
N THR A 71 -7.24 3.05 22.10
CA THR A 71 -6.96 3.96 23.22
C THR A 71 -5.78 4.88 22.91
N LYS A 72 -4.72 4.35 22.30
CA LYS A 72 -3.58 5.14 21.82
C LYS A 72 -3.99 6.14 20.74
N ASP A 73 -4.79 5.71 19.76
CA ASP A 73 -5.30 6.61 18.72
C ASP A 73 -6.12 7.76 19.30
N ARG A 74 -6.98 7.49 20.29
CA ARG A 74 -7.70 8.54 21.02
C ARG A 74 -6.76 9.48 21.77
N GLY A 75 -5.72 8.94 22.40
CA GLY A 75 -4.65 9.74 23.02
C GLY A 75 -3.91 10.65 22.03
N ASN A 76 -3.85 10.26 20.76
CA ASN A 76 -3.27 11.06 19.67
C ASN A 76 -4.27 12.03 19.00
N GLY A 77 -5.50 12.15 19.53
CA GLY A 77 -6.52 13.09 19.03
C GLY A 77 -7.52 12.50 18.02
N CYS A 78 -7.51 11.18 17.78
CA CYS A 78 -8.55 10.54 16.96
C CYS A 78 -9.81 10.22 17.78
N ASN A 79 -10.91 10.91 17.49
CA ASN A 79 -12.18 10.67 18.20
C ASN A 79 -12.87 9.36 17.82
N HIS A 80 -12.61 8.85 16.61
CA HIS A 80 -13.30 7.66 16.08
C HIS A 80 -12.33 6.74 15.31
N PRO A 81 -11.51 5.93 16.03
CA PRO A 81 -10.50 5.07 15.42
C PRO A 81 -11.07 4.12 14.35
N TRP A 82 -12.27 3.58 14.57
CA TRP A 82 -12.90 2.65 13.63
C TRP A 82 -13.39 3.30 12.35
N LYS A 83 -13.84 4.56 12.39
CA LYS A 83 -14.13 5.34 11.17
C LYS A 83 -12.86 5.56 10.35
N CYS A 84 -11.71 5.70 11.01
CA CYS A 84 -10.41 5.79 10.32
C CYS A 84 -10.00 4.44 9.71
N CYS A 85 -10.22 3.31 10.40
CA CYS A 85 -10.04 1.97 9.82
C CYS A 85 -10.92 1.74 8.58
N GLU A 86 -12.19 2.14 8.64
CA GLU A 86 -13.10 2.04 7.51
C GLU A 86 -12.65 2.92 6.33
N ALA A 87 -12.30 4.18 6.60
CA ALA A 87 -11.77 5.10 5.60
C ALA A 87 -10.47 4.58 4.97
N ALA A 88 -9.58 3.99 5.77
CA ALA A 88 -8.36 3.34 5.29
C ALA A 88 -8.68 2.18 4.34
N GLY A 89 -9.65 1.34 4.68
CA GLY A 89 -10.12 0.26 3.79
C GLY A 89 -10.67 0.78 2.47
N LYS A 90 -11.48 1.86 2.51
CA LYS A 90 -12.00 2.53 1.30
C LYS A 90 -10.87 3.09 0.43
N ALA A 91 -9.88 3.73 1.03
CA ALA A 91 -8.72 4.28 0.31
C ALA A 91 -7.88 3.16 -0.32
N LEU A 92 -7.62 2.07 0.41
CA LEU A 92 -6.84 0.93 -0.08
C LEU A 92 -7.52 0.24 -1.27
N ALA A 93 -8.85 0.07 -1.22
CA ALA A 93 -9.62 -0.55 -2.28
C ALA A 93 -9.57 0.24 -3.60
N GLU A 94 -9.32 1.55 -3.54
CA GLU A 94 -9.20 2.41 -4.72
C GLU A 94 -7.77 2.46 -5.29
N VAL A 95 -6.80 1.81 -4.63
CA VAL A 95 -5.46 1.62 -5.20
C VAL A 95 -5.53 0.56 -6.30
N ARG A 96 -5.27 0.97 -7.56
CA ARG A 96 -5.32 0.08 -8.73
C ARG A 96 -4.42 -1.16 -8.55
N PRO A 97 -4.80 -2.34 -9.09
CA PRO A 97 -4.07 -3.60 -8.88
C PRO A 97 -2.57 -3.53 -9.17
N LYS A 98 -2.15 -2.83 -10.23
CA LYS A 98 -0.73 -2.63 -10.57
C LYS A 98 0.10 -2.09 -9.39
N TRP A 99 -0.51 -1.26 -8.55
CA TRP A 99 0.15 -0.55 -7.46
C TRP A 99 -0.28 -1.04 -6.07
N ASN A 100 -1.29 -1.90 -5.99
CA ASN A 100 -1.78 -2.43 -4.73
C ASN A 100 -0.84 -3.56 -4.25
N PRO A 101 -0.30 -3.48 -3.01
CA PRO A 101 0.56 -4.53 -2.45
C PRO A 101 -0.17 -5.86 -2.21
N GLU A 102 -1.49 -5.84 -2.10
CA GLU A 102 -2.32 -7.05 -1.90
C GLU A 102 -2.70 -7.72 -3.23
N ALA A 103 -2.53 -7.03 -4.35
CA ALA A 103 -2.79 -7.60 -5.66
C ALA A 103 -1.60 -8.45 -6.12
N GLU A 104 -1.90 -9.68 -6.52
CA GLU A 104 -0.94 -10.58 -7.15
C GLU A 104 -0.30 -9.92 -8.39
N ALA A 105 0.99 -10.18 -8.58
CA ALA A 105 1.67 -9.76 -9.79
C ALA A 105 1.15 -10.60 -10.97
N PRO A 106 0.86 -10.00 -12.14
CA PRO A 106 0.45 -10.76 -13.31
C PRO A 106 1.55 -11.76 -13.72
N HIS A 107 1.15 -13.00 -14.00
CA HIS A 107 2.06 -14.05 -14.47
C HIS A 107 2.26 -13.89 -15.98
N ASP A 108 3.30 -13.16 -16.39
CA ASP A 108 3.57 -12.82 -17.79
C ASP A 108 4.47 -13.83 -18.52
N SER A 109 5.05 -14.80 -17.78
CA SER A 109 6.04 -15.77 -18.29
C SER A 109 7.26 -15.10 -18.95
N LEU A 110 7.54 -13.83 -18.64
CA LEU A 110 8.65 -13.07 -19.22
C LEU A 110 9.93 -13.12 -18.37
N THR A 111 9.88 -13.77 -17.21
CA THR A 111 11.05 -14.00 -16.37
C THR A 111 12.10 -14.79 -17.15
N LEU A 112 13.35 -14.32 -17.16
CA LEU A 112 14.41 -14.99 -17.88
C LEU A 112 14.66 -16.39 -17.32
N THR A 113 14.78 -17.36 -18.23
CA THR A 113 15.24 -18.71 -17.90
C THR A 113 16.70 -18.68 -17.46
N LYS A 114 17.15 -19.72 -16.74
CA LYS A 114 18.54 -19.85 -16.29
C LYS A 114 19.56 -19.62 -17.42
N ARG A 115 19.33 -20.27 -18.57
CA ARG A 115 20.16 -20.12 -19.77
C ARG A 115 20.24 -18.67 -20.27
N ARG A 116 19.13 -17.93 -20.26
CA ARG A 116 19.12 -16.51 -20.69
C ARG A 116 19.85 -15.61 -19.69
N ASN A 117 19.82 -15.93 -18.40
CA ASN A 117 20.62 -15.21 -17.40
C ASN A 117 22.12 -15.47 -17.59
N GLU A 118 22.52 -16.72 -17.88
CA GLU A 118 23.91 -17.08 -18.17
C GLU A 118 24.41 -16.34 -19.42
N MET A 119 23.66 -16.38 -20.53
CA MET A 119 24.00 -15.63 -21.75
C MET A 119 24.14 -14.12 -21.51
N ASN A 120 23.30 -13.55 -20.64
CA ASN A 120 23.42 -12.14 -20.28
C ASN A 120 24.69 -11.84 -19.44
N ALA A 121 25.11 -12.77 -18.57
CA ALA A 121 26.33 -12.61 -17.77
C ALA A 121 27.59 -12.61 -18.66
N ASP A 122 27.63 -13.50 -19.64
CA ASP A 122 28.72 -13.56 -20.63
C ASP A 122 28.73 -12.28 -21.49
N ALA A 123 27.56 -11.86 -21.99
CA ALA A 123 27.43 -10.65 -22.80
C ALA A 123 27.82 -9.36 -22.05
N MET A 124 27.61 -9.28 -20.72
CA MET A 124 28.07 -8.17 -19.89
C MET A 124 29.60 -8.04 -19.84
N THR A 125 30.32 -9.17 -19.95
CA THR A 125 31.78 -9.21 -19.90
C THR A 125 32.38 -8.96 -21.28
N ASP A 126 31.78 -9.55 -22.32
CA ASP A 126 32.35 -9.60 -23.67
C ASP A 126 31.81 -8.50 -24.61
N GLY A 127 30.91 -7.63 -24.14
CA GLY A 127 30.31 -6.56 -24.93
C GLY A 127 29.25 -7.03 -25.93
N GLY A 128 28.53 -8.10 -25.60
CA GLY A 128 27.50 -8.72 -26.45
C GLY A 128 26.09 -8.14 -26.27
N THR A 129 25.11 -8.74 -26.96
CA THR A 129 23.69 -8.36 -26.87
C THR A 129 23.06 -8.87 -25.57
N LEU A 130 22.48 -7.96 -24.78
CA LEU A 130 21.74 -8.29 -23.57
C LEU A 130 20.24 -8.45 -23.84
N THR A 131 19.65 -9.53 -23.33
CA THR A 131 18.19 -9.67 -23.25
C THR A 131 17.69 -8.98 -22.01
N PHE A 132 16.79 -8.01 -22.14
CA PHE A 132 16.19 -7.34 -20.98
C PHE A 132 15.45 -8.34 -20.09
N ASN A 133 15.71 -8.29 -18.78
CA ASN A 133 14.98 -9.07 -17.77
C ASN A 133 13.87 -8.21 -17.15
N PRO A 134 12.59 -8.40 -17.54
CA PRO A 134 11.48 -7.60 -17.01
C PRO A 134 11.17 -7.90 -15.54
N SER A 135 11.75 -8.96 -14.97
CA SER A 135 11.61 -9.30 -13.54
C SER A 135 12.63 -8.60 -12.66
N ILE A 136 13.52 -7.76 -13.23
CA ILE A 136 14.37 -6.87 -12.44
C ILE A 136 13.48 -5.92 -11.65
N THR A 137 13.58 -6.03 -10.32
CA THR A 137 12.94 -5.14 -9.37
C THR A 137 14.03 -4.39 -8.61
N GLN A 138 13.81 -3.10 -8.38
CA GLN A 138 14.74 -2.28 -7.62
C GLN A 138 14.74 -2.72 -6.15
N ARG A 139 15.94 -2.95 -5.61
CA ARG A 139 16.16 -3.35 -4.20
C ARG A 139 16.61 -2.17 -3.30
N GLY A 140 16.43 -0.94 -3.77
CA GLY A 140 16.84 0.30 -3.09
C GLY A 140 15.67 1.12 -2.55
N ASP A 141 15.94 2.40 -2.28
CA ASP A 141 14.93 3.33 -1.79
C ASP A 141 14.01 3.84 -2.90
N LEU A 142 12.86 4.39 -2.52
CA LEU A 142 11.88 4.91 -3.49
C LEU A 142 12.49 6.04 -4.34
N SER A 143 13.39 6.83 -3.76
CA SER A 143 14.16 7.88 -4.45
C SER A 143 14.96 7.36 -5.63
N ASP A 144 15.40 6.10 -5.59
CA ASP A 144 16.21 5.53 -6.66
C ASP A 144 15.36 5.16 -7.89
N ALA A 145 14.03 5.07 -7.73
CA ALA A 145 13.07 4.74 -8.79
C ALA A 145 12.40 5.94 -9.44
N PHE A 146 12.37 7.09 -8.76
CA PHE A 146 11.68 8.29 -9.26
C PHE A 146 12.69 9.43 -9.40
N ARG A 147 12.80 9.97 -10.62
CA ARG A 147 13.53 11.21 -10.88
C ARG A 147 12.52 12.35 -11.05
N VAL A 148 12.67 13.39 -10.24
CA VAL A 148 11.91 14.65 -10.39
C VAL A 148 12.85 15.65 -11.05
N PHE A 149 12.42 16.23 -12.16
CA PHE A 149 13.16 17.26 -12.91
C PHE A 149 12.56 18.63 -12.64
#